data_AF-A0AAV6UJF4-F1
#
_entry.id   AF-A0AAV6UJF4-F1
#
_cell.length_a   1.000
_cell.length_b   1.000
_cell.length_c   1.000
_cell.angle_alpha   90.00
_cell.angle_beta   90.00
_cell.angle_gamma   90.00
#
_symmetry.space_group_name_H-M   'P 1'
#
loop_
_entity.id
_entity.type
_entity.pdbx_description
1 polymer ?
#
loop_
_entity_poly.entity_id
_entity_poly.type
_entity_poly.pdbx_seq_one_letter_code
_entity_poly.pdbx_strand_id
1 'polypeptide(L)'
;MGELCDEVSLIIGNNLGKGRPKKLFSQSSDRTKQREIKQIVSEIDSDKLSYVTESSLIKSGERTVAKIVKFAVTTSPRSLKKMKELHQSPSTSAESIAANTPDEALSLIVDLSLGKDVLEPARRSKSKRS
;
A
#
# COMPACT_ATOMS: atom_id res chain seq x y z
N MET A 1 -38.68 -1.25 -11.33
CA MET A 1 -37.35 -1.68 -10.85
C MET A 1 -36.74 -2.65 -11.86
N GLY A 2 -36.55 -2.25 -13.12
CA GLY A 2 -36.20 -3.21 -14.18
C GLY A 2 -35.63 -2.63 -15.47
N GLU A 3 -35.03 -1.44 -15.45
CA GLU A 3 -34.55 -0.79 -16.70
C GLU A 3 -33.07 -0.36 -16.65
N LEU A 4 -32.34 -0.61 -15.55
CA LEU A 4 -30.93 -0.22 -15.42
C LEU A 4 -29.93 -1.35 -15.69
N CYS A 5 -30.39 -2.61 -15.84
CA CYS A 5 -29.49 -3.76 -16.04
C CYS A 5 -29.13 -4.00 -17.52
N ASP A 6 -29.96 -3.53 -18.46
CA ASP A 6 -29.75 -3.80 -19.89
C ASP A 6 -28.77 -2.79 -20.54
N GLU A 7 -28.74 -1.56 -20.05
CA GLU A 7 -27.81 -0.50 -20.51
C GLU A 7 -26.34 -0.82 -20.16
N VAL A 8 -26.09 -1.45 -19.01
CA VAL A 8 -24.73 -1.85 -18.59
C VAL A 8 -24.23 -3.06 -19.41
N SER A 9 -25.15 -3.90 -19.89
CA SER A 9 -24.82 -5.05 -20.74
C SER A 9 -24.44 -4.65 -22.17
N LEU A 10 -24.85 -3.47 -22.65
CA LEU A 10 -24.56 -2.99 -24.01
C LEU A 10 -23.13 -2.46 -24.17
N ILE A 11 -22.52 -1.91 -23.11
CA ILE A 11 -21.15 -1.35 -23.17
C ILE A 11 -20.09 -2.46 -23.19
N ILE A 12 -20.39 -3.64 -22.64
CA ILE A 12 -19.48 -4.80 -22.64
C ILE A 12 -19.58 -5.59 -23.97
N GLY A 13 -20.65 -5.41 -24.75
CA GLY A 13 -20.92 -6.16 -26.00
C GLY A 13 -20.44 -5.52 -27.31
N ASN A 14 -20.10 -4.23 -27.35
CA ASN A 14 -19.91 -3.52 -28.61
C ASN A 14 -18.44 -3.49 -29.08
N ASN A 15 -17.91 -4.65 -29.46
CA ASN A 15 -16.88 -4.77 -30.50
C ASN A 15 -17.43 -5.73 -31.57
N LEU A 16 -18.31 -5.21 -32.43
CA LEU A 16 -18.88 -5.92 -33.59
C LEU A 16 -17.84 -6.11 -34.71
N GLY A 17 -16.70 -6.73 -34.40
CA GLY A 17 -15.72 -7.21 -35.35
C GLY A 17 -15.63 -8.73 -35.23
N LYS A 18 -15.86 -9.46 -36.33
CA LYS A 18 -15.82 -10.94 -36.40
C LYS A 18 -14.63 -11.51 -35.59
N GLY A 19 -14.90 -12.29 -34.54
CA GLY A 19 -13.87 -12.91 -33.71
C GLY A 19 -14.35 -13.38 -32.32
N ARG A 20 -13.42 -13.93 -31.53
CA ARG A 20 -13.65 -14.34 -30.13
C ARG A 20 -13.94 -13.10 -29.26
N PRO A 21 -14.92 -13.14 -28.35
CA PRO A 21 -15.21 -12.03 -27.45
C PRO A 21 -13.95 -11.65 -26.65
N LYS A 22 -13.67 -10.34 -26.62
CA LYS A 22 -12.56 -9.78 -25.84
C LYS A 22 -12.92 -9.86 -24.36
N LYS A 23 -11.98 -10.31 -23.54
CA LYS A 23 -12.12 -10.30 -22.09
C LYS A 23 -11.95 -8.87 -21.56
N LEU A 24 -12.55 -8.58 -20.41
CA LEU A 24 -12.26 -7.35 -19.67
C LEU A 24 -10.77 -7.30 -19.30
N PHE A 25 -10.22 -6.08 -19.24
CA PHE A 25 -8.81 -5.87 -18.87
C PHE A 25 -8.45 -6.57 -17.56
N SER A 26 -9.31 -6.48 -16.53
CA SER A 26 -9.12 -7.13 -15.22
C SER A 26 -9.01 -8.66 -15.31
N GLN A 27 -9.74 -9.29 -16.23
CA GLN A 27 -9.84 -10.74 -16.40
C GLN A 27 -8.84 -11.32 -17.43
N SER A 28 -8.08 -10.46 -18.10
CA SER A 28 -7.07 -10.86 -19.07
C SER A 28 -5.78 -11.32 -18.39
N SER A 29 -4.99 -12.14 -19.10
CA SER A 29 -3.67 -12.57 -18.61
C SER A 29 -2.67 -11.42 -18.67
N ASP A 30 -1.63 -11.47 -17.83
CA ASP A 30 -0.62 -10.41 -17.78
C ASP A 30 0.07 -10.17 -19.12
N ARG A 31 0.29 -11.24 -19.90
CA ARG A 31 0.82 -11.14 -21.27
C ARG A 31 -0.08 -10.32 -22.19
N THR A 32 -1.40 -10.42 -22.01
CA THR A 32 -2.39 -9.69 -22.81
C THR A 32 -2.45 -8.23 -22.35
N LYS A 33 -2.51 -7.98 -21.03
CA LYS A 33 -2.46 -6.63 -20.44
C LYS A 33 -1.23 -5.86 -20.91
N GLN A 34 -0.06 -6.51 -20.89
CA GLN A 34 1.17 -5.90 -21.38
C GLN A 34 1.10 -5.55 -22.86
N ARG A 35 0.50 -6.40 -23.71
CA ARG A 35 0.34 -6.10 -25.14
C ARG A 35 -0.58 -4.91 -25.38
N GLU A 36 -1.66 -4.79 -24.61
CA GLU A 36 -2.60 -3.67 -24.70
C GLU A 36 -1.97 -2.36 -24.23
N ILE A 37 -1.21 -2.38 -23.14
CA ILE A 37 -0.57 -1.19 -22.57
C ILE A 37 0.68 -0.74 -23.35
N LYS A 38 1.30 -1.63 -24.14
CA LYS A 38 2.55 -1.33 -24.88
C LYS A 38 2.48 -0.05 -25.72
N GLN A 39 1.36 0.17 -26.41
CA GLN A 39 1.17 1.37 -27.24
C GLN A 39 1.16 2.64 -26.38
N ILE A 40 0.42 2.60 -25.27
CA ILE A 40 0.30 3.73 -24.34
C ILE A 40 1.66 4.07 -23.72
N VAL A 41 2.45 3.05 -23.36
CA VAL A 41 3.78 3.26 -22.76
C VAL A 41 4.80 3.77 -23.78
N SER A 42 4.66 3.44 -25.07
CA SER A 42 5.55 3.98 -26.10
C SER A 42 5.25 5.44 -26.47
N GLU A 43 4.00 5.88 -26.30
CA GLU A 43 3.55 7.21 -26.73
C GLU A 43 3.66 8.27 -25.62
N ILE A 44 3.61 7.85 -24.34
CA ILE A 44 3.51 8.76 -23.20
C ILE A 44 4.79 8.69 -22.36
N ASP A 45 5.31 9.87 -22.01
CA ASP A 45 6.44 10.02 -21.09
C ASP A 45 6.17 9.41 -19.71
N SER A 46 7.20 8.85 -19.07
CA SER A 46 7.10 8.27 -17.73
C SER A 46 6.51 9.23 -16.68
N ASP A 47 6.86 10.50 -16.78
CA ASP A 47 6.44 11.51 -15.81
C ASP A 47 4.95 11.80 -15.93
N LYS A 48 4.44 11.86 -17.17
CA LYS A 48 3.01 12.01 -17.44
C LYS A 48 2.23 10.79 -16.96
N LEU A 49 2.75 9.57 -17.15
CA LEU A 49 2.14 8.35 -16.62
C LEU A 49 2.07 8.37 -15.08
N SER A 50 3.13 8.83 -14.40
CA SER A 50 3.13 8.95 -12.95
C SER A 50 2.07 9.94 -12.45
N TYR A 51 1.90 11.07 -13.14
CA TYR A 51 0.87 12.05 -12.80
C TYR A 51 -0.56 11.54 -13.08
N VAL A 52 -0.77 10.87 -14.21
CA VAL A 52 -2.07 10.27 -14.56
C VAL A 52 -2.48 9.26 -13.49
N THR A 53 -1.56 8.37 -13.08
CA THR A 53 -1.84 7.40 -12.02
C THR A 53 -2.16 8.04 -10.68
N GLU A 54 -1.40 9.05 -10.24
CA GLU A 54 -1.69 9.83 -9.03
C GLU A 54 -3.10 10.44 -9.10
N SER A 55 -3.42 11.11 -10.21
CA SER A 55 -4.72 11.76 -10.40
C SER A 55 -5.89 10.76 -10.42
N SER A 56 -5.68 9.57 -11.01
CA SER A 56 -6.69 8.51 -11.05
C SER A 56 -6.97 7.94 -9.66
N LEU A 57 -5.94 7.72 -8.85
CA LEU A 57 -6.07 7.21 -7.47
C LEU A 57 -6.71 8.25 -6.54
N ILE A 58 -6.43 9.54 -6.74
CA ILE A 58 -7.09 10.60 -6.00
C ILE A 58 -8.59 10.65 -6.34
N LYS A 59 -8.93 10.52 -7.64
CA LYS A 59 -10.32 10.49 -8.11
C LYS A 59 -11.09 9.27 -7.61
N SER A 60 -10.44 8.11 -7.47
CA SER A 60 -11.07 6.92 -6.88
C SER A 60 -11.22 6.99 -5.35
N GLY A 61 -10.69 8.03 -4.71
CA GLY A 61 -10.75 8.22 -3.25
C GLY A 61 -9.56 7.60 -2.49
N GLU A 62 -8.66 6.89 -3.18
CA GLU A 62 -7.51 6.22 -2.60
C GLU A 62 -6.29 7.16 -2.44
N ARG A 63 -6.48 8.25 -1.70
CA ARG A 63 -5.45 9.28 -1.49
C ARG A 63 -4.19 8.74 -0.85
N THR A 64 -4.30 7.75 0.03
CA THR A 64 -3.14 7.12 0.69
C THR A 64 -2.29 6.35 -0.32
N VAL A 65 -2.93 5.61 -1.23
CA VAL A 65 -2.24 4.86 -2.29
C VAL A 65 -1.53 5.83 -3.25
N ALA A 66 -2.20 6.93 -3.62
CA ALA A 66 -1.59 7.97 -4.45
C ALA A 66 -0.29 8.53 -3.83
N LYS A 67 -0.29 8.82 -2.52
CA LYS A 67 0.90 9.28 -1.79
C LYS A 67 2.01 8.24 -1.79
N ILE A 68 1.67 6.95 -1.60
CA ILE A 68 2.65 5.86 -1.61
C ILE A 68 3.28 5.71 -2.99
N VAL A 69 2.47 5.73 -4.06
CA VAL A 69 2.96 5.64 -5.44
C VAL A 69 3.90 6.80 -5.74
N LYS A 70 3.50 8.03 -5.41
CA LYS A 70 4.36 9.22 -5.55
C LYS A 70 5.67 9.07 -4.80
N PHE A 71 5.60 8.67 -3.53
CA PHE A 71 6.78 8.42 -2.72
C PHE A 71 7.69 7.35 -3.33
N ALA A 72 7.13 6.27 -3.87
CA ALA A 72 7.89 5.20 -4.50
C ALA A 72 8.58 5.65 -5.80
N VAL A 73 7.96 6.54 -6.57
CA VAL A 73 8.56 7.08 -7.80
C VAL A 73 9.67 8.09 -7.48
N THR A 74 9.52 8.92 -6.45
CA THR A 74 10.52 9.95 -6.09
C THR A 74 11.68 9.45 -5.25
N THR A 75 11.51 8.32 -4.55
CA THR A 75 12.49 7.83 -3.56
C THR A 75 13.51 6.89 -4.19
N SER A 76 14.73 6.90 -3.67
CA SER A 76 15.78 5.97 -4.10
C SER A 76 15.36 4.49 -3.91
N PRO A 77 15.61 3.61 -4.90
CA PRO A 77 15.33 2.17 -4.80
C PRO A 77 15.97 1.50 -3.58
N ARG A 78 17.11 2.02 -3.10
CA ARG A 78 17.81 1.52 -1.91
C ARG A 78 17.05 1.80 -0.63
N SER A 79 16.39 2.95 -0.54
CA SER A 79 15.55 3.30 0.61
C SER A 79 14.27 2.46 0.62
N LEU A 80 13.66 2.23 -0.55
CA LEU A 80 12.49 1.35 -0.67
C LEU A 80 12.80 -0.11 -0.29
N LYS A 81 13.95 -0.64 -0.71
CA LYS A 81 14.42 -1.96 -0.28
C LYS A 81 14.55 -2.07 1.23
N LYS A 82 15.23 -1.09 1.87
CA LYS A 82 15.38 -1.06 3.33
C LYS A 82 14.03 -1.04 4.05
N MET A 83 13.08 -0.23 3.58
CA MET A 83 11.73 -0.19 4.16
C MET A 83 11.03 -1.54 4.04
N LYS A 84 11.08 -2.17 2.86
CA LYS A 84 10.51 -3.50 2.64
C LYS A 84 11.15 -4.55 3.57
N GLU A 85 12.47 -4.54 3.71
CA GLU A 85 13.21 -5.46 4.57
C GLU A 85 12.84 -5.29 6.04
N LEU A 86 12.72 -4.05 6.54
CA LEU A 86 12.28 -3.76 7.91
C LEU A 86 10.87 -4.28 8.18
N HIS A 87 9.95 -4.11 7.23
CA HIS A 87 8.57 -4.60 7.36
C HIS A 87 8.45 -6.13 7.22
N GLN A 88 9.37 -6.78 6.51
CA GLN A 88 9.38 -8.23 6.31
C GLN A 88 10.16 -8.97 7.39
N SER A 89 11.08 -8.30 8.08
CA SER A 89 11.77 -8.88 9.23
C SER A 89 10.78 -9.00 10.41
N PRO A 90 10.44 -10.21 10.87
CA PRO A 90 9.52 -10.40 12.01
C PRO A 90 10.09 -9.81 13.32
N SER A 91 11.38 -9.48 13.36
CA SER A 91 12.06 -8.98 14.55
C SER A 91 11.68 -7.56 15.00
N THR A 92 10.93 -6.79 14.20
CA THR A 92 10.58 -5.39 14.56
C THR A 92 9.08 -5.14 14.77
N SER A 93 8.20 -6.03 14.32
CA SER A 93 6.77 -5.96 14.63
C SER A 93 6.46 -6.86 15.83
N ALA A 94 6.57 -6.27 17.03
CA ALA A 94 6.07 -6.80 18.31
C ALA A 94 6.88 -7.86 19.09
N GLU A 95 7.89 -8.54 18.52
CA GLU A 95 8.57 -9.65 19.22
C GLU A 95 9.92 -9.34 19.91
N SER A 96 10.48 -8.13 19.77
CA SER A 96 11.77 -7.79 20.39
C SER A 96 11.71 -6.67 21.44
N ILE A 97 10.53 -6.34 21.96
CA ILE A 97 10.48 -5.81 23.33
C ILE A 97 10.71 -7.05 24.20
N ALA A 98 11.98 -7.47 24.30
CA ALA A 98 12.39 -8.39 25.34
C ALA A 98 11.78 -7.84 26.63
N ALA A 99 10.99 -8.64 27.32
CA ALA A 99 10.49 -8.25 28.62
C ALA A 99 11.74 -8.01 29.47
N ASN A 100 12.08 -6.74 29.68
CA ASN A 100 13.25 -6.37 30.46
C ASN A 100 13.18 -7.15 31.77
N THR A 101 14.27 -7.81 32.11
CA THR A 101 14.37 -8.41 33.44
C THR A 101 14.16 -7.30 34.48
N PRO A 102 13.59 -7.59 35.66
CA PRO A 102 13.27 -6.55 36.63
C PRO A 102 14.51 -5.71 37.02
N ASP A 103 15.69 -6.32 36.97
CA ASP A 103 16.98 -5.68 37.24
C ASP A 103 17.40 -4.72 36.11
N GLU A 104 17.29 -5.15 34.86
CA GLU A 104 17.57 -4.30 33.69
C GLU A 104 16.60 -3.12 33.60
N ALA A 105 15.32 -3.34 33.92
CA ALA A 105 14.35 -2.25 34.00
C ALA A 105 14.68 -1.25 35.11
N LEU A 106 15.20 -1.71 36.26
CA LEU A 106 15.64 -0.84 37.36
C LEU A 106 16.89 -0.03 36.97
N SER A 107 17.88 -0.64 36.31
CA SER A 107 19.05 0.07 35.81
C SER A 107 18.64 1.22 34.89
N LEU A 108 17.76 0.95 33.93
CA LEU A 108 17.28 1.97 32.98
C LEU A 108 16.52 3.12 33.67
N ILE A 109 15.79 2.84 34.75
CA ILE A 109 15.09 3.88 35.52
C ILE A 109 16.10 4.81 36.20
N VAL A 110 17.18 4.24 36.74
CA VAL A 110 18.26 5.01 37.39
C VAL A 110 19.02 5.82 36.36
N ASP A 111 19.43 5.19 35.25
CA ASP A 111 20.22 5.83 34.19
C ASP A 111 19.47 6.98 33.50
N LEU A 112 18.15 6.84 33.33
CA LEU A 112 17.29 7.85 32.69
C LEU A 112 16.68 8.84 33.69
N SER A 113 16.95 8.70 35.00
CA SER A 113 16.38 9.54 36.07
C SER A 113 14.86 9.72 35.96
N LEU A 114 14.15 8.64 35.60
CA LEU A 114 12.70 8.70 35.40
C LEU A 114 12.00 8.76 36.75
N GLY A 115 11.32 9.87 37.02
CA GLY A 115 10.45 10.03 38.20
C GLY A 115 9.30 9.02 38.18
N LYS A 116 8.84 8.61 39.37
CA LYS A 116 7.74 7.63 39.56
C LYS A 116 6.48 7.99 38.76
N ASP A 117 6.22 9.28 38.59
CA ASP A 117 5.04 9.83 37.90
C ASP A 117 5.01 9.53 36.38
N VAL A 118 6.18 9.25 35.77
CA VAL A 118 6.30 8.93 34.34
C VAL A 118 6.19 7.42 34.09
N LEU A 119 6.56 6.60 35.08
CA LEU A 119 6.62 5.14 34.97
C LEU A 119 5.24 4.47 35.04
N GLU A 120 4.33 4.98 35.88
CA GLU A 120 2.98 4.46 36.08
C GLU A 120 2.08 4.49 34.83
N PRO A 121 1.96 5.61 34.07
CA PRO A 121 1.14 5.62 32.85
C PRO A 121 1.69 4.70 31.75
N ALA A 122 3.01 4.53 31.67
CA ALA A 122 3.66 3.64 30.69
C ALA A 122 3.30 2.16 30.93
N ARG A 123 3.29 1.71 32.20
CA ARG A 123 2.89 0.35 32.58
C ARG A 123 1.40 0.09 32.34
N ARG A 124 0.54 1.05 32.66
CA ARG A 124 -0.93 0.91 32.58
C ARG A 124 -1.45 0.82 31.15
N SER A 125 -0.73 1.39 30.17
CA SER A 125 -1.09 1.34 28.74
C SER A 125 -1.05 -0.07 28.13
N LYS A 126 -0.30 -1.00 28.72
CA LYS A 126 -0.08 -2.37 28.21
C LYS A 126 -1.15 -3.38 28.67
N SER A 127 -1.89 -3.08 29.73
CA SER A 127 -2.90 -3.99 30.31
C SER A 127 -4.27 -3.90 29.64
N LYS A 128 -4.55 -2.88 28.82
CA LYS A 128 -5.88 -2.65 28.20
C LYS A 128 -6.01 -3.18 26.76
N ARG A 129 -5.06 -3.98 26.28
CA ARG A 129 -5.10 -4.61 24.96
C ARG A 129 -5.06 -6.13 25.12
N SER A 130 -6.11 -6.69 25.73
CA SER A 130 -6.46 -8.11 25.68
C SER A 130 -7.95 -8.23 25.44
#